data_AF-A0A914RMR3-F1
#
_entry.id   AF-A0A914RMR3-F1
#
_cell.length_a   1.000
_cell.length_b   1.000
_cell.length_c   1.000
_cell.angle_alpha   90.00
_cell.angle_beta   90.00
_cell.angle_gamma   90.00
#
_symmetry.space_group_name_H-M   'P 1'
#
loop_
_entity.id
_entity.type
_entity.pdbx_description
1 polymer ?
#
loop_
_entity_poly.entity_id
_entity_poly.type
_entity_poly.pdbx_seq_one_letter_code
_entity_poly.pdbx_strand_id
1 'polypeptide(L)'
;NFYVTAYFRHSRSFVSPVSVQFPTVRDNDPYYTLASSIASIDSAPYAFDGTIDRVVWNVTDHRWPPVLKCPEIYFDYVPNTTSSVIAARLPIVTWTDASDVHLMYEPVNGTRVEINEPLRLIVTAVDEHGNLAKCSFWYIAKG
;
A
#
# COMPACT_ATOMS: atom_id res chain seq x y z
N ASN A 1 9.79 2.43 8.19
CA ASN A 1 10.33 1.93 9.48
C ASN A 1 10.82 3.08 10.31
N PHE A 2 10.31 3.19 11.53
CA PHE A 2 10.79 4.16 12.51
C PHE A 2 10.92 3.48 13.87
N TYR A 3 11.75 4.06 14.72
CA TYR A 3 12.09 3.50 16.02
C TYR A 3 11.70 4.46 17.13
N VAL A 4 11.07 3.94 18.17
CA VAL A 4 10.85 4.65 19.43
C VAL A 4 11.77 4.02 20.47
N THR A 5 12.56 4.84 21.16
CA THR A 5 13.50 4.38 22.19
C THR A 5 13.12 4.98 23.54
N ALA A 6 12.97 4.14 24.56
CA ALA A 6 12.89 4.58 25.96
C ALA A 6 14.14 4.15 26.71
N TYR A 7 14.68 5.06 27.52
CA TYR A 7 15.82 4.83 28.39
C TYR A 7 15.34 4.67 29.82
N PHE A 8 15.83 3.63 30.50
CA PHE A 8 15.49 3.38 31.91
C PHE A 8 16.60 3.90 32.81
N ARG A 9 16.21 4.71 33.80
CA ARG A 9 17.11 5.15 34.86
C ARG A 9 16.78 4.39 36.13
N HIS A 10 17.61 3.43 36.49
CA HIS A 10 17.42 2.63 37.71
C HIS A 10 18.18 3.23 38.91
N SER A 11 17.56 3.20 40.09
CA SER A 11 18.26 3.31 41.38
C SER A 11 18.52 1.89 41.88
N ARG A 12 19.63 1.65 42.58
CA ARG A 12 20.06 0.31 43.06
C ARG A 12 19.19 -0.25 44.21
N SER A 13 17.89 -0.01 44.17
CA SER A 13 16.90 -0.42 45.17
C SER A 13 16.03 -1.51 44.57
N PHE A 14 15.76 -2.55 45.35
CA PHE A 14 15.09 -3.81 44.97
C PHE A 14 13.96 -3.68 43.92
N VAL A 15 14.01 -4.62 42.97
CA VAL A 15 13.32 -4.65 41.69
C VAL A 15 11.84 -5.03 41.83
N SER A 16 10.98 -4.05 42.08
CA SER A 16 9.55 -4.27 41.84
C SER A 16 9.30 -4.44 40.33
N PRO A 17 8.50 -5.43 39.90
CA PRO A 17 8.11 -5.55 38.50
C PRO A 17 7.42 -4.27 38.04
N VAL A 18 7.81 -3.74 36.88
CA VAL A 18 7.18 -2.55 36.30
C VAL A 18 6.42 -2.96 35.05
N SER A 19 5.20 -2.47 34.91
CA SER A 19 4.45 -2.59 33.66
C SER A 19 4.91 -1.50 32.70
N VAL A 20 5.48 -1.89 31.57
CA VAL A 20 5.81 -0.99 30.46
C VAL A 20 4.84 -1.28 29.34
N GLN A 21 4.00 -0.30 29.04
CA GLN A 21 3.01 -0.37 27.98
C GLN A 21 3.66 -0.07 26.62
N PHE A 22 3.11 -0.62 25.54
CA PHE A 22 3.52 -0.24 24.19
C PHE A 22 3.23 1.25 23.95
N PRO A 23 4.09 1.96 23.20
CA PRO A 23 3.80 3.34 22.81
C PRO A 23 2.57 3.37 21.89
N THR A 24 1.74 4.40 22.03
CA THR A 24 0.65 4.65 21.08
C THR A 24 1.24 5.18 19.78
N VAL A 25 1.11 4.41 18.70
CA VAL A 25 1.46 4.85 17.36
C VAL A 25 0.25 5.57 16.77
N ARG A 26 0.41 6.85 16.43
CA ARG A 26 -0.58 7.61 15.65
C ARG A 26 -0.10 7.64 14.21
N ASP A 27 -0.65 6.74 13.41
CA ASP A 27 -0.45 6.68 11.98
C ASP A 27 -1.79 6.86 11.27
N ASN A 28 -1.77 7.43 10.07
CA ASN A 28 -2.94 7.51 9.21
C ASN A 28 -3.28 6.14 8.57
N ASP A 29 -2.33 5.18 8.63
CA ASP A 29 -2.54 3.79 8.25
C ASP A 29 -2.74 2.89 9.49
N PRO A 30 -3.87 2.16 9.61
CA PRO A 30 -4.09 1.23 10.72
C PRO A 30 -3.26 -0.07 10.66
N TYR A 31 -2.51 -0.32 9.58
CA TYR A 31 -1.81 -1.57 9.34
C TYR A 31 -0.29 -1.49 9.58
N TYR A 32 0.09 -1.53 10.85
CA TYR A 32 1.49 -1.64 11.25
C TYR A 32 1.70 -2.84 12.19
N THR A 33 2.92 -3.36 12.21
CA THR A 33 3.36 -4.28 13.26
C THR A 33 4.30 -3.56 14.22
N LEU A 34 4.00 -3.66 15.51
CA LEU A 34 4.82 -3.12 16.58
C LEU A 34 5.55 -4.27 17.27
N ALA A 35 6.87 -4.25 17.24
CA ALA A 35 7.73 -5.23 17.90
C ALA A 35 8.65 -4.55 18.90
N SER A 36 8.83 -5.17 20.07
CA SER A 36 9.77 -4.71 21.10
C SER A 36 11.07 -5.53 21.05
N SER A 37 12.19 -4.91 21.44
CA SER A 37 13.44 -5.61 21.72
C SER A 37 13.34 -6.61 22.89
N ILE A 38 12.25 -6.57 23.67
CA ILE A 38 11.93 -7.49 24.76
C ILE A 38 10.59 -8.17 24.46
N ALA A 39 10.59 -9.49 24.28
CA ALA A 39 9.42 -10.28 23.88
C ALA A 39 8.27 -10.27 24.90
N SER A 40 8.55 -10.05 26.19
CA SER A 40 7.55 -10.10 27.28
C SER A 40 6.97 -8.74 27.66
N ILE A 41 7.37 -7.66 27.01
CA ILE A 41 6.86 -6.33 27.33
C ILE A 41 5.36 -6.27 26.96
N ASP A 42 4.53 -5.61 27.78
CA ASP A 42 3.06 -5.50 27.68
C ASP A 42 2.23 -6.77 27.95
N SER A 43 2.84 -7.95 28.03
CA SER A 43 2.12 -9.19 28.38
C SER A 43 2.08 -9.49 29.89
N ALA A 44 3.08 -9.01 30.63
CA ALA A 44 3.17 -9.15 32.08
C ALA A 44 4.09 -8.06 32.68
N PRO A 45 3.96 -7.76 33.99
CA PRO A 45 4.94 -6.91 34.68
C PRO A 45 6.36 -7.48 34.52
N TYR A 46 7.27 -6.65 34.02
CA TYR A 46 8.65 -7.07 33.77
C TYR A 46 9.52 -6.77 34.99
N ALA A 47 10.20 -7.79 35.51
CA ALA A 47 11.20 -7.62 36.57
C ALA A 47 12.55 -7.28 35.94
N PHE A 48 13.00 -6.04 36.15
CA PHE A 48 14.27 -5.54 35.62
C PHE A 48 15.48 -6.18 36.34
N ASP A 49 16.18 -7.09 35.66
CA ASP A 49 17.37 -7.75 36.20
C ASP A 49 18.65 -6.85 36.22
N GLY A 50 18.53 -5.60 35.76
CA GLY A 50 19.62 -4.64 35.69
C GLY A 50 20.54 -4.81 34.47
N THR A 51 20.29 -5.80 33.60
CA THR A 51 21.05 -5.99 32.35
C THR A 51 20.53 -5.14 31.19
N ILE A 52 19.30 -4.64 31.31
CA ILE A 52 18.62 -3.85 30.30
C ILE A 52 18.63 -2.37 30.69
N ASP A 53 19.21 -1.53 29.84
CA ASP A 53 19.27 -0.06 29.99
C ASP A 53 18.31 0.70 29.04
N ARG A 54 17.88 0.05 27.94
CA ARG A 54 16.93 0.61 26.98
C ARG A 54 15.95 -0.44 26.44
N VAL A 55 14.78 0.04 26.05
CA VAL A 55 13.83 -0.71 25.21
C VAL A 55 13.69 0.03 23.89
N VAL A 56 13.76 -0.73 22.80
CA VAL A 56 13.54 -0.23 21.44
C VAL A 56 12.26 -0.88 20.91
N TRP A 57 11.31 -0.06 20.50
CA TRP A 57 10.16 -0.50 19.72
C TRP A 57 10.40 -0.19 18.25
N ASN A 58 10.28 -1.23 17.43
CA ASN A 58 10.32 -1.13 15.98
C ASN A 58 8.89 -1.12 15.44
N VAL A 59 8.55 -0.06 14.72
CA VAL A 59 7.31 0.01 13.96
C VAL A 59 7.63 -0.31 12.51
N THR A 60 7.14 -1.45 12.05
CA THR A 60 7.14 -1.81 10.64
C THR A 60 5.78 -1.47 10.07
N ASP A 61 5.79 -0.51 9.15
CA ASP A 61 4.64 -0.09 8.37
C ASP A 61 4.44 -1.10 7.22
N HIS A 62 3.27 -1.74 7.16
CA HIS A 62 2.93 -2.69 6.10
C HIS A 62 2.18 -1.93 5.02
N ARG A 63 2.94 -1.18 4.22
CA ARG A 63 2.42 -0.42 3.09
C ARG A 63 1.79 -1.39 2.11
N TRP A 64 0.46 -1.36 2.03
CA TRP A 64 -0.29 -2.22 1.13
C TRP A 64 -0.11 -1.75 -0.31
N PRO A 65 -0.13 -2.66 -1.29
CA PRO A 65 -0.19 -2.27 -2.68
C PRO A 65 -1.49 -1.50 -2.97
N PRO A 66 -1.48 -0.60 -3.97
CA PRO A 66 -2.64 0.19 -4.33
C PRO A 66 -3.81 -0.69 -4.75
N VAL A 67 -5.03 -0.34 -4.34
CA VAL A 67 -6.23 -1.09 -4.73
C VAL A 67 -6.83 -0.49 -6.00
N LEU A 68 -6.69 -1.19 -7.13
CA LEU A 68 -7.26 -0.76 -8.42
C LEU A 68 -8.73 -1.15 -8.56
N LYS A 69 -9.56 -0.21 -9.02
CA LYS A 69 -10.97 -0.41 -9.36
C LYS A 69 -11.16 -0.28 -10.87
N CYS A 70 -11.04 -1.41 -11.55
CA CYS A 70 -11.18 -1.50 -13.00
C CYS A 70 -12.57 -2.02 -13.35
N PRO A 71 -13.21 -1.50 -14.41
CA PRO A 71 -14.44 -2.09 -14.92
C PRO A 71 -14.15 -3.49 -15.48
N GLU A 72 -15.16 -4.31 -15.71
CA GLU A 72 -14.98 -5.53 -16.49
C GLU A 72 -14.81 -5.21 -17.99
N ILE A 73 -15.61 -4.25 -18.47
CA ILE A 73 -15.66 -3.80 -19.86
C ILE A 73 -15.78 -2.27 -19.88
N TYR A 74 -15.02 -1.63 -20.76
CA TYR A 74 -15.07 -0.22 -21.07
C TYR A 74 -15.45 -0.01 -22.55
N PHE A 75 -16.47 0.82 -22.79
CA PHE A 75 -16.92 1.19 -24.12
C PHE A 75 -16.45 2.60 -24.46
N ASP A 76 -15.69 2.74 -25.56
CA ASP A 76 -15.31 4.04 -26.11
C ASP A 76 -16.21 4.38 -27.31
N TYR A 77 -17.12 5.34 -27.15
CA TYR A 77 -18.03 5.75 -28.23
C TYR A 77 -17.33 6.72 -29.19
N VAL A 78 -17.14 6.29 -30.43
CA VAL A 78 -16.49 7.02 -31.52
C VAL A 78 -17.46 7.25 -32.69
N PRO A 79 -18.46 8.14 -32.53
CA PRO A 79 -19.39 8.44 -33.63
C PRO A 79 -18.66 9.13 -34.80
N ASN A 80 -19.20 8.97 -36.01
CA ASN A 80 -18.76 9.67 -37.23
C ASN A 80 -17.34 9.33 -37.71
N THR A 81 -16.85 8.14 -37.40
CA THR A 81 -15.60 7.61 -37.96
C THR A 81 -15.83 6.94 -39.32
N THR A 82 -15.05 7.33 -40.32
CA THR A 82 -15.04 6.70 -41.65
C THR A 82 -14.01 5.57 -41.77
N SER A 83 -13.15 5.41 -40.75
CA SER A 83 -12.12 4.37 -40.66
C SER A 83 -12.61 3.20 -39.82
N SER A 84 -12.25 1.96 -40.18
CA SER A 84 -12.46 0.79 -39.30
C SER A 84 -11.50 0.77 -38.12
N VAL A 85 -10.39 1.53 -38.19
CA VAL A 85 -9.34 1.58 -37.17
C VAL A 85 -9.28 2.97 -36.54
N ILE A 86 -9.17 3.02 -35.21
CA ILE A 86 -8.96 4.24 -34.44
C ILE A 86 -7.73 4.12 -33.52
N ALA A 87 -7.26 5.23 -32.98
CA ALA A 87 -6.36 5.23 -31.83
C ALA A 87 -7.19 5.08 -30.55
N ALA A 88 -6.85 4.10 -29.70
CA ALA A 88 -7.58 3.84 -28.47
C ALA A 88 -7.48 5.01 -27.49
N ARG A 89 -8.61 5.37 -26.85
CA ARG A 89 -8.69 6.43 -25.82
C ARG A 89 -8.95 5.77 -24.47
N LEU A 90 -7.86 5.37 -23.80
CA LEU A 90 -7.95 4.58 -22.58
C LEU A 90 -8.45 5.42 -21.39
N PRO A 91 -9.36 4.88 -20.55
CA PRO A 91 -9.85 5.58 -19.38
C PRO A 91 -8.81 5.63 -18.27
N ILE A 92 -8.88 6.66 -17.43
CA ILE A 92 -8.17 6.67 -16.15
C ILE A 92 -8.91 5.70 -15.20
N VAL A 93 -8.19 4.69 -14.72
CA VAL A 93 -8.70 3.76 -13.71
C VAL A 93 -8.68 4.45 -12.34
N THR A 94 -9.69 4.20 -11.50
CA THR A 94 -9.67 4.70 -10.12
C THR A 94 -8.89 3.76 -9.20
N TRP A 95 -8.17 4.32 -8.23
CA TRP A 95 -7.43 3.55 -7.22
C TRP A 95 -7.71 4.06 -5.81
N THR A 96 -7.28 3.30 -4.81
CA THR A 96 -7.24 3.72 -3.41
C THR A 96 -5.87 3.36 -2.86
N ASP A 97 -5.14 4.38 -2.42
CA ASP A 97 -3.79 4.28 -1.85
C ASP A 97 -3.55 5.47 -0.90
N ALA A 98 -2.60 5.33 0.02
CA ALA A 98 -2.20 6.40 0.93
C ALA A 98 -1.14 7.34 0.33
N SER A 99 -0.55 6.95 -0.80
CA SER A 99 0.52 7.65 -1.51
C SER A 99 0.17 7.90 -2.98
N ASP A 100 1.03 8.64 -3.68
CA ASP A 100 0.89 8.87 -5.11
C ASP A 100 1.12 7.57 -5.89
N VAL A 101 0.30 7.36 -6.92
CA VAL A 101 0.31 6.13 -7.73
C VAL A 101 0.55 6.47 -9.20
N HIS A 102 1.52 5.79 -9.79
CA HIS A 102 1.79 5.84 -11.22
C HIS A 102 1.09 4.67 -11.94
N LEU A 103 0.34 4.97 -13.00
CA LEU A 103 -0.36 3.98 -13.82
C LEU A 103 0.34 3.74 -15.15
N MET A 104 0.51 2.47 -15.49
CA MET A 104 1.04 2.00 -16.77
C MET A 104 0.02 1.10 -17.46
N TYR A 105 -0.19 1.31 -18.75
CA TYR A 105 -1.19 0.59 -19.55
C TYR A 105 -0.52 -0.27 -20.61
N GLU A 106 -1.02 -1.50 -20.77
CA GLU A 106 -0.58 -2.42 -21.81
C GLU A 106 -1.79 -3.07 -22.51
N PRO A 107 -1.98 -2.84 -23.83
CA PRO A 107 -1.29 -1.88 -24.68
C PRO A 107 -1.41 -0.41 -24.22
N VAL A 108 -0.48 0.43 -24.69
CA VAL A 108 -0.42 1.86 -24.32
C VAL A 108 -1.58 2.66 -24.92
N ASN A 109 -1.87 3.80 -24.30
CA ASN A 109 -2.86 4.73 -24.82
C ASN A 109 -2.49 5.20 -26.24
N GLY A 110 -3.48 5.32 -27.13
CA GLY A 110 -3.26 5.63 -28.55
C GLY A 110 -2.88 4.44 -29.44
N THR A 111 -2.82 3.21 -28.90
CA THR A 111 -2.64 1.99 -29.72
C THR A 111 -3.76 1.87 -30.74
N ARG A 112 -3.43 1.44 -31.97
CA ARG A 112 -4.42 1.28 -33.05
C ARG A 112 -5.30 0.05 -32.80
N VAL A 113 -6.60 0.24 -32.85
CA VAL A 113 -7.61 -0.80 -32.58
C VAL A 113 -8.70 -0.76 -33.64
N GLU A 114 -9.20 -1.94 -34.00
CA GLU A 114 -10.38 -2.08 -34.87
C GLU A 114 -11.65 -1.74 -34.07
N ILE A 115 -12.58 -1.06 -34.71
CA ILE A 115 -13.89 -0.76 -34.13
C ILE A 115 -14.69 -2.05 -33.97
N ASN A 116 -15.43 -2.15 -32.86
CA ASN A 116 -16.22 -3.30 -32.43
C ASN A 116 -15.43 -4.55 -32.03
N GLU A 117 -14.10 -4.56 -32.16
CA GLU A 117 -13.25 -5.64 -31.68
C GLU A 117 -12.80 -5.40 -30.23
N PRO A 118 -12.87 -6.42 -29.34
CA PRO A 118 -12.41 -6.29 -27.98
C PRO A 118 -10.89 -6.35 -27.87
N LEU A 119 -10.31 -5.37 -27.17
CA LEU A 119 -8.90 -5.36 -26.77
C LEU A 119 -8.78 -5.66 -25.28
N ARG A 120 -7.91 -6.60 -24.88
CA ARG A 120 -7.59 -6.82 -23.47
C ARG A 120 -6.55 -5.81 -23.00
N LEU A 121 -6.90 -5.03 -21.97
CA LEU A 121 -5.99 -4.09 -21.34
C LEU A 121 -5.54 -4.62 -19.97
N ILE A 122 -4.27 -4.41 -19.66
CA ILE A 122 -3.68 -4.61 -18.34
C ILE A 122 -3.22 -3.25 -17.84
N VAL A 123 -3.64 -2.92 -16.61
CA VAL A 123 -3.18 -1.71 -15.93
C VAL A 123 -2.32 -2.13 -14.76
N THR A 124 -1.11 -1.60 -14.70
CA THR A 124 -0.19 -1.78 -13.57
C THR A 124 -0.09 -0.46 -12.82
N ALA A 125 -0.34 -0.51 -11.52
CA ALA A 125 -0.16 0.59 -10.59
C ALA A 125 1.10 0.36 -9.76
N VAL A 126 1.90 1.42 -9.63
CA VAL A 126 3.10 1.46 -8.77
C VAL A 126 2.94 2.62 -7.81
N ASP A 127 3.00 2.36 -6.51
CA ASP A 127 3.01 3.42 -5.50
C ASP A 127 4.44 4.00 -5.32
N GLU A 128 4.59 5.06 -4.52
CA GLU A 128 5.91 5.67 -4.22
C GLU A 128 6.90 4.72 -3.53
N HIS A 129 6.39 3.61 -2.99
CA HIS A 129 7.13 2.62 -2.23
C HIS A 129 7.52 1.40 -3.06
N GLY A 130 7.15 1.37 -4.34
CA GLY A 130 7.41 0.29 -5.26
C GLY A 130 6.47 -0.92 -5.12
N ASN A 131 5.38 -0.80 -4.35
CA ASN A 131 4.35 -1.81 -4.30
C ASN A 131 3.56 -1.82 -5.62
N LEU A 132 3.22 -3.01 -6.08
CA LEU A 132 2.58 -3.23 -7.37
C LEU A 132 1.17 -3.78 -7.20
N ALA A 133 0.24 -3.22 -7.99
CA ALA A 133 -1.06 -3.82 -8.21
C ALA A 133 -1.37 -3.90 -9.71
N LYS A 134 -2.14 -4.91 -10.09
CA LYS A 134 -2.57 -5.09 -11.47
C LYS A 134 -4.06 -5.36 -11.53
N CYS A 135 -4.68 -4.81 -12.55
CA CYS A 135 -6.02 -5.19 -12.97
C CYS A 135 -6.05 -5.39 -14.48
N SER A 136 -7.14 -5.94 -14.99
CA SER A 136 -7.35 -6.05 -16.42
C SER A 136 -8.80 -5.89 -16.77
N PHE A 137 -9.08 -5.32 -17.95
CA PHE A 137 -10.43 -5.13 -18.44
C PHE A 137 -10.49 -5.18 -19.96
N TRP A 138 -11.69 -5.34 -20.50
CA TRP A 138 -11.91 -5.31 -21.94
C TRP A 138 -12.22 -3.89 -22.40
N TYR A 139 -11.53 -3.43 -23.45
CA TYR A 139 -11.80 -2.17 -24.13
C TYR A 139 -12.47 -2.46 -25.47
N ILE A 140 -13.57 -1.77 -25.77
CA ILE A 140 -14.28 -1.91 -27.05
C ILE A 140 -14.58 -0.51 -27.59
N ALA A 141 -14.00 -0.18 -28.74
CA ALA A 141 -14.40 0.99 -29.49
C ALA A 141 -15.76 0.74 -30.18
N LYS A 142 -16.75 1.59 -29.94
CA LYS A 142 -18.09 1.51 -30.53
C LYS A 142 -18.29 2.67 -31.50
N GLY A 143 -18.34 2.34 -32.79
CA GLY A 143 -18.69 3.27 -33.87
C GLY A 143 -20.19 3.45 -34.02
#